data_AF-A0AAV0VXR3-F1
#
_entry.id   AF-A0AAV0VXR3-F1
#
_cell.length_a   1.000
_cell.length_b   1.000
_cell.length_c   1.000
_cell.angle_alpha   90.00
_cell.angle_beta   90.00
_cell.angle_gamma   90.00
#
_symmetry.space_group_name_H-M   'P 1'
#
loop_
_entity.id
_entity.type
_entity.pdbx_description
1 polymer ?
#
loop_
_entity_poly.entity_id
_entity_poly.type
_entity_poly.pdbx_seq_one_letter_code
_entity_poly.pdbx_strand_id
1 'polypeptide(L)'
;MAICTRIKSKCPIFGDTRVLSNLVLPTYADVMKFYLQVRNQLKQNSNGKDPTVKIISEIVVIDVEKIWQKASIPIVSHIRALQLLVNYHDKYKQIIKSIKNRKNTLTFKSNLEKFQNNAKDKLFDLAACKCIEFHLCSCEKSRKVPIIEQMFLKDQRSMRKMAMSSIDVLTTKKLNKNMHRKIIEANRIVKQNKKELCVNTTLETIETDETYYTDTDDNTDEDSNYSPNSMSSLPSTYSTNKQSQMRLELPALALACDRTGISDRTAATIASAILQDVGIIKNDDKQHVIDRMKIRRERHKKRQDLKIQTDKQPKSLYFDGRKDHTIINQKIDDKYYRNKITEEHITLIGEPGSRFMGHCTPVNGTAISIKNSIISYLKTNDICTSKLLVIGCDGTVRKLLVLKGCT
;
A
#
# COMPACT_ATOMS: atom_id res chain seq x y z
N MET A 1 21.42 15.03 -21.72
CA MET A 1 21.42 13.56 -21.77
C MET A 1 20.69 13.11 -23.03
N ALA A 2 21.36 12.32 -23.87
CA ALA A 2 20.87 11.93 -25.19
C ALA A 2 19.59 11.07 -25.10
N ILE A 3 18.57 11.47 -25.85
CA ILE A 3 17.33 10.71 -26.04
C ILE A 3 17.67 9.51 -26.91
N CYS A 4 17.75 8.32 -26.30
CA CYS A 4 18.05 7.08 -27.00
C CYS A 4 16.90 6.74 -27.97
N THR A 5 17.18 6.81 -29.27
CA THR A 5 16.26 6.54 -30.38
C THR A 5 15.67 5.13 -30.31
N ARG A 6 14.34 5.04 -30.51
CA ARG A 6 13.52 3.81 -30.55
C ARG A 6 14.22 2.62 -31.21
N ILE A 7 14.58 1.61 -30.41
CA ILE A 7 14.79 0.25 -30.92
C ILE A 7 13.45 -0.24 -31.47
N LYS A 8 13.35 -0.39 -32.80
CA LYS A 8 12.18 -0.96 -33.49
C LYS A 8 12.08 -2.45 -33.15
N SER A 9 11.54 -2.77 -31.98
CA SER A 9 11.19 -4.14 -31.67
C SER A 9 9.96 -4.59 -32.46
N LYS A 10 10.03 -5.76 -33.08
CA LYS A 10 8.88 -6.37 -33.76
C LYS A 10 8.23 -7.40 -32.84
N CYS A 11 6.91 -7.30 -32.67
CA CYS A 11 6.09 -8.38 -32.16
C CYS A 11 6.05 -9.52 -33.19
N PRO A 12 6.46 -10.74 -32.84
CA PRO A 12 6.42 -11.89 -33.74
C PRO A 12 5.04 -12.20 -34.32
N ILE A 13 3.97 -11.80 -33.64
CA ILE A 13 2.58 -12.10 -34.03
C ILE A 13 1.87 -10.87 -34.61
N PHE A 14 2.15 -9.66 -34.10
CA PHE A 14 1.36 -8.47 -34.44
C PHE A 14 2.13 -7.37 -35.19
N GLY A 15 3.42 -7.57 -35.49
CA GLY A 15 4.26 -6.59 -36.19
C GLY A 15 4.85 -5.52 -35.27
N ASP A 16 5.08 -4.30 -35.76
CA ASP A 16 5.83 -3.28 -35.00
C ASP A 16 5.21 -2.94 -33.64
N THR A 17 6.03 -2.86 -32.60
CA THR A 17 5.60 -2.39 -31.28
C THR A 17 5.32 -0.90 -31.33
N ARG A 18 4.16 -0.46 -30.81
CA ARG A 18 3.73 0.93 -30.79
C ARG A 18 3.31 1.33 -29.37
N VAL A 19 3.44 2.63 -29.07
CA VAL A 19 2.86 3.25 -27.88
C VAL A 19 1.34 3.21 -28.01
N LEU A 20 0.64 3.01 -26.88
CA LEU A 20 -0.82 3.04 -26.87
C LEU A 20 -1.35 4.41 -27.31
N SER A 21 -2.41 4.40 -28.12
CA SER A 21 -3.11 5.64 -28.48
C SER A 21 -3.93 6.13 -27.30
N ASN A 22 -3.81 7.42 -26.98
CA ASN A 22 -4.63 8.07 -25.95
C ASN A 22 -5.98 8.57 -26.50
N LEU A 23 -6.32 8.21 -27.74
CA LEU A 23 -7.52 8.66 -28.46
C LEU A 23 -8.58 7.56 -28.60
N VAL A 24 -8.20 6.28 -28.50
CA VAL A 24 -9.13 5.14 -28.66
C VAL A 24 -8.86 4.09 -27.59
N LEU A 25 -9.88 3.30 -27.23
CA LEU A 25 -9.71 2.25 -26.23
C LEU A 25 -8.89 1.09 -26.82
N PRO A 26 -7.87 0.55 -26.13
CA PRO A 26 -6.90 -0.36 -26.74
C PRO A 26 -7.47 -1.76 -27.00
N THR A 27 -7.05 -2.37 -28.12
CA THR A 27 -7.36 -3.77 -28.46
C THR A 27 -6.39 -4.73 -27.80
N TYR A 28 -6.69 -6.03 -27.82
CA TYR A 28 -5.74 -7.05 -27.37
C TYR A 28 -4.40 -6.99 -28.13
N ALA A 29 -4.43 -6.69 -29.44
CA ALA A 29 -3.23 -6.51 -30.24
C ALA A 29 -2.41 -5.29 -29.80
N ASP A 30 -3.07 -4.17 -29.49
CA ASP A 30 -2.41 -2.94 -29.03
C ASP A 30 -1.75 -3.15 -27.67
N VAL A 31 -2.47 -3.77 -26.72
CA VAL A 31 -1.95 -4.08 -25.38
C VAL A 31 -0.74 -5.01 -25.48
N MET A 32 -0.76 -6.03 -26.34
CA MET A 32 0.39 -6.93 -26.51
C MET A 32 1.59 -6.29 -27.20
N LYS A 33 1.36 -5.39 -28.17
CA LYS A 33 2.43 -4.59 -28.78
C LYS A 33 3.10 -3.69 -27.74
N PHE A 34 2.30 -3.02 -26.90
CA PHE A 34 2.80 -2.17 -25.83
C PHE A 34 3.52 -2.98 -24.75
N TYR A 35 2.98 -4.14 -24.37
CA TYR A 35 3.63 -5.06 -23.43
C TYR A 35 5.06 -5.43 -23.85
N LEU A 36 5.26 -5.75 -25.13
CA LEU A 36 6.58 -6.07 -25.66
C LEU A 36 7.51 -4.87 -25.67
N GLN A 37 6.99 -3.67 -25.92
CA GLN A 37 7.77 -2.44 -25.82
C GLN A 37 8.27 -2.23 -24.39
N VAL A 38 7.39 -2.32 -23.39
CA VAL A 38 7.73 -2.19 -21.97
C VAL A 38 8.76 -3.24 -21.57
N ARG A 39 8.56 -4.51 -21.97
CA ARG A 39 9.54 -5.58 -21.75
C ARG A 39 10.92 -5.23 -22.29
N ASN A 40 11.00 -4.71 -23.52
CA ASN A 40 12.28 -4.39 -24.16
C ASN A 40 12.97 -3.20 -23.50
N GLN A 41 12.21 -2.18 -23.09
CA GLN A 41 12.73 -1.04 -22.33
C GLN A 41 13.31 -1.48 -20.98
N LEU A 42 12.56 -2.27 -20.22
CA LEU A 42 13.01 -2.83 -18.93
C LEU A 42 14.24 -3.73 -19.08
N LYS A 43 14.28 -4.54 -20.15
CA LYS A 43 15.43 -5.39 -20.47
C LYS A 43 16.68 -4.58 -20.78
N GLN A 44 16.54 -3.46 -21.50
CA GLN A 44 17.66 -2.54 -21.76
C GLN A 44 18.19 -1.91 -20.48
N ASN A 45 17.28 -1.49 -19.60
CA ASN A 45 17.64 -0.88 -18.32
C ASN A 45 18.28 -1.86 -17.32
N SER A 46 18.07 -3.17 -17.52
CA SER A 46 18.53 -4.24 -16.61
C SER A 46 19.71 -5.04 -17.18
N ASN A 47 20.56 -4.42 -18.01
CA ASN A 47 21.72 -5.04 -18.65
C ASN A 47 21.39 -6.36 -19.39
N GLY A 48 20.22 -6.41 -20.03
CA GLY A 48 19.80 -7.57 -20.82
C GLY A 48 19.05 -8.66 -20.06
N LYS A 49 18.85 -8.55 -18.73
CA LYS A 49 18.03 -9.50 -17.96
C LYS A 49 16.55 -9.37 -18.33
N ASP A 50 15.88 -10.50 -18.54
CA ASP A 50 14.46 -10.50 -18.92
C ASP A 50 13.58 -10.22 -17.67
N PRO A 51 12.77 -9.14 -17.68
CA PRO A 51 11.92 -8.81 -16.55
C PRO A 51 10.81 -9.83 -16.32
N THR A 52 10.39 -9.98 -15.07
CA THR A 52 9.30 -10.87 -14.68
C THR A 52 7.97 -10.39 -15.28
N VAL A 53 7.13 -11.33 -15.74
CA VAL A 53 5.78 -11.06 -16.30
C VAL A 53 4.95 -10.16 -15.38
N LYS A 54 5.06 -10.36 -14.06
CA LYS A 54 4.38 -9.55 -13.04
C LYS A 54 4.73 -8.06 -13.17
N ILE A 55 6.01 -7.72 -13.24
CA ILE A 55 6.50 -6.33 -13.31
C ILE A 55 6.03 -5.67 -14.60
N ILE A 56 6.14 -6.37 -15.73
CA ILE A 56 5.72 -5.84 -17.03
C ILE A 56 4.20 -5.62 -17.03
N SER A 57 3.44 -6.60 -16.52
CA SER A 57 1.98 -6.55 -16.48
C SER A 57 1.47 -5.40 -15.62
N GLU A 58 2.14 -5.13 -14.49
CA GLU A 58 1.82 -4.00 -13.61
C GLU A 58 1.86 -2.67 -14.37
N ILE A 59 3.00 -2.39 -15.02
CA ILE A 59 3.20 -1.14 -15.77
C ILE A 59 2.20 -1.03 -16.92
N VAL A 60 2.00 -2.12 -17.67
CA VAL A 60 1.08 -2.14 -18.81
C VAL A 60 -0.36 -1.90 -18.39
N VAL A 61 -0.82 -2.55 -17.32
CA VAL A 61 -2.20 -2.39 -16.83
C VAL A 61 -2.42 -0.96 -16.32
N ILE A 62 -1.48 -0.39 -15.57
CA ILE A 62 -1.59 1.00 -15.09
C ILE A 62 -1.81 1.97 -16.26
N ASP A 63 -1.05 1.85 -17.35
CA ASP A 63 -1.19 2.75 -18.50
C ASP A 63 -2.47 2.49 -19.30
N VAL A 64 -2.89 1.23 -19.42
CA VAL A 64 -4.19 0.90 -20.03
C VAL A 64 -5.34 1.47 -19.19
N GLU A 65 -5.29 1.35 -17.86
CA GLU A 65 -6.30 1.90 -16.95
C GLU A 65 -6.42 3.41 -17.09
N LYS A 66 -5.31 4.14 -17.23
CA LYS A 66 -5.35 5.59 -17.49
C LYS A 66 -6.14 5.94 -18.75
N ILE A 67 -6.02 5.15 -19.82
CA ILE A 67 -6.77 5.37 -21.07
C ILE A 67 -8.28 5.15 -20.83
N TRP A 68 -8.63 4.10 -20.08
CA TRP A 68 -10.03 3.82 -19.75
C TRP A 68 -10.63 4.85 -18.78
N GLN A 69 -9.85 5.33 -17.81
CA GLN A 69 -10.24 6.41 -16.90
C GLN A 69 -10.44 7.73 -17.65
N LYS A 70 -9.59 8.02 -18.64
CA LYS A 70 -9.75 9.18 -19.53
C LYS A 70 -11.08 9.14 -20.30
N ALA A 71 -11.54 7.95 -20.67
CA ALA A 71 -12.85 7.76 -21.29
C ALA A 71 -14.03 7.91 -20.32
N SER A 72 -13.80 8.20 -19.04
CA SER A 72 -14.85 8.32 -18.00
C SER A 72 -15.75 7.08 -17.86
N ILE A 73 -15.24 5.90 -18.21
CA ILE A 73 -15.98 4.63 -18.12
C ILE A 73 -15.55 3.90 -16.85
N PRO A 74 -16.49 3.44 -15.99
CA PRO A 74 -16.16 2.60 -14.84
C PRO A 74 -15.47 1.31 -15.27
N ILE A 75 -14.32 1.01 -14.66
CA ILE A 75 -13.51 -0.17 -14.97
C ILE A 75 -13.60 -1.26 -13.90
N VAL A 76 -13.21 -2.48 -14.26
CA VAL A 76 -12.98 -3.58 -13.33
C VAL A 76 -11.83 -3.25 -12.36
N SER A 77 -11.71 -4.02 -11.27
CA SER A 77 -10.60 -3.84 -10.32
C SER A 77 -9.23 -4.09 -10.97
N HIS A 78 -8.20 -3.44 -10.43
CA HIS A 78 -6.82 -3.57 -10.92
C HIS A 78 -6.34 -5.03 -10.96
N ILE A 79 -6.63 -5.79 -9.91
CA ILE A 79 -6.33 -7.23 -9.82
C ILE A 79 -6.98 -8.00 -10.97
N ARG A 80 -8.23 -7.66 -11.33
CA ARG A 80 -8.93 -8.31 -12.44
C ARG A 80 -8.31 -7.96 -13.79
N ALA A 81 -7.90 -6.71 -13.98
CA ALA A 81 -7.21 -6.26 -15.20
C ALA A 81 -5.86 -6.98 -15.39
N LEU A 82 -5.07 -7.14 -14.32
CA LEU A 82 -3.86 -7.95 -14.31
C LEU A 82 -4.13 -9.41 -14.71
N GLN A 83 -5.13 -10.04 -14.12
CA GLN A 83 -5.51 -11.40 -14.47
C GLN A 83 -5.91 -11.53 -15.95
N LEU A 84 -6.64 -10.55 -16.51
CA LEU A 84 -6.99 -10.55 -17.93
C LEU A 84 -5.75 -10.48 -18.82
N LEU A 85 -4.79 -9.63 -18.48
CA LEU A 85 -3.55 -9.50 -19.23
C LEU A 85 -2.69 -10.76 -19.15
N VAL A 86 -2.47 -11.30 -17.94
CA VAL A 86 -1.68 -12.51 -17.72
C VAL A 86 -2.27 -13.69 -18.48
N ASN A 87 -3.58 -13.91 -18.35
CA ASN A 87 -4.28 -15.00 -19.06
C ASN A 87 -4.15 -14.88 -20.58
N TYR A 88 -4.21 -13.65 -21.12
CA TYR A 88 -4.03 -13.43 -22.55
C TYR A 88 -2.58 -13.61 -22.99
N HIS A 89 -1.63 -13.15 -22.19
CA HIS A 89 -0.20 -13.34 -22.43
C HIS A 89 0.19 -14.83 -22.43
N ASP A 90 -0.45 -15.68 -21.62
CA ASP A 90 -0.21 -17.12 -21.67
C ASP A 90 -0.72 -17.76 -22.96
N LYS A 91 -1.88 -17.34 -23.47
CA LYS A 91 -2.37 -17.74 -24.81
C LYS A 91 -1.38 -17.32 -25.90
N TYR A 92 -0.91 -16.08 -25.82
CA TYR A 92 0.12 -15.55 -26.73
C TYR A 92 1.42 -16.38 -26.68
N LYS A 93 1.88 -16.76 -25.48
CA LYS A 93 3.06 -17.62 -25.30
C LYS A 93 2.88 -19.00 -25.92
N GLN A 94 1.71 -19.62 -25.76
CA GLN A 94 1.42 -20.91 -26.37
C GLN A 94 1.56 -20.84 -27.90
N ILE A 95 1.02 -19.78 -28.52
CA ILE A 95 1.15 -19.58 -29.97
C ILE A 95 2.60 -19.39 -30.37
N ILE A 96 3.38 -18.57 -29.65
CA ILE A 96 4.82 -18.42 -29.93
C ILE A 96 5.57 -19.76 -29.85
N LYS A 97 5.27 -20.60 -28.86
CA LYS A 97 5.88 -21.94 -28.76
C LYS A 97 5.50 -22.78 -29.98
N SER A 98 4.24 -22.75 -30.41
CA SER A 98 3.79 -23.46 -31.61
C SER A 98 4.43 -22.92 -32.90
N ILE A 99 4.65 -21.61 -33.03
CA ILE A 99 5.41 -21.01 -34.16
C ILE A 99 6.81 -21.61 -34.22
N LYS A 100 7.47 -21.86 -33.09
CA LYS A 100 8.82 -22.46 -33.14
C LYS A 100 8.82 -23.89 -33.67
N ASN A 101 7.75 -24.65 -33.43
CA ASN A 101 7.72 -26.09 -33.66
C ASN A 101 6.95 -26.53 -34.93
N ARG A 102 6.01 -25.73 -35.45
CA ARG A 102 5.03 -26.16 -36.48
C ARG A 102 4.80 -25.14 -37.62
N LYS A 103 5.82 -24.35 -38.01
CA LYS A 103 5.69 -23.19 -38.94
C LYS A 103 4.95 -23.46 -40.25
N ASN A 104 5.01 -24.67 -40.78
CA ASN A 104 4.59 -24.97 -42.16
C ASN A 104 3.23 -25.67 -42.28
N THR A 105 2.54 -25.99 -41.18
CA THR A 105 1.24 -26.67 -41.24
C THR A 105 0.13 -25.67 -41.61
N LEU A 106 -0.68 -26.00 -42.61
CA LEU A 106 -1.79 -25.16 -43.09
C LEU A 106 -2.80 -24.82 -41.96
N THR A 107 -3.11 -25.81 -41.11
CA THR A 107 -4.00 -25.65 -39.96
C THR A 107 -3.46 -24.65 -38.93
N PHE A 108 -2.14 -24.62 -38.73
CA PHE A 108 -1.49 -23.66 -37.83
C PHE A 108 -1.56 -22.24 -38.38
N LYS A 109 -1.31 -22.04 -39.69
CA LYS A 109 -1.42 -20.73 -40.35
C LYS A 109 -2.83 -20.14 -40.22
N SER A 110 -3.87 -20.95 -40.51
CA SER A 110 -5.27 -20.52 -40.34
C SER A 110 -5.60 -20.14 -38.89
N ASN A 111 -5.12 -20.92 -37.91
CA ASN A 111 -5.34 -20.61 -36.49
C ASN A 111 -4.58 -19.34 -36.05
N LEU A 112 -3.39 -19.10 -36.59
CA LEU A 112 -2.62 -17.88 -36.34
C LEU A 112 -3.34 -16.64 -36.89
N GLU A 113 -3.85 -16.70 -38.11
CA GLU A 113 -4.64 -15.61 -38.71
C GLU A 113 -5.92 -15.33 -37.91
N LYS A 114 -6.65 -16.37 -37.50
CA LYS A 114 -7.83 -16.23 -36.61
C LYS A 114 -7.47 -15.54 -35.31
N PHE A 115 -6.35 -15.91 -34.68
CA PHE A 115 -5.88 -15.25 -33.47
C PHE A 115 -5.49 -13.79 -33.70
N GLN A 116 -4.80 -13.49 -34.81
CA GLN A 116 -4.41 -12.13 -35.18
C GLN A 116 -5.63 -11.23 -35.42
N ASN A 117 -6.62 -11.71 -36.18
CA ASN A 117 -7.83 -10.95 -36.47
C ASN A 117 -8.63 -10.74 -35.19
N ASN A 118 -8.83 -11.79 -34.38
CA ASN A 118 -9.50 -11.65 -33.10
C ASN A 118 -8.82 -10.63 -32.18
N ALA A 119 -7.48 -10.60 -32.15
CA ALA A 119 -6.74 -9.65 -31.33
C ALA A 119 -6.87 -8.20 -31.81
N LYS A 120 -6.98 -7.98 -33.13
CA LYS A 120 -7.15 -6.66 -33.74
C LYS A 120 -8.58 -6.13 -33.59
N ASP A 121 -9.57 -7.00 -33.70
CA ASP A 121 -10.97 -6.59 -33.69
C ASP A 121 -11.52 -6.49 -32.26
N LYS A 122 -11.02 -7.32 -31.35
CA LYS A 122 -11.54 -7.40 -30.00
C LYS A 122 -10.86 -6.38 -29.07
N LEU A 123 -11.70 -5.58 -28.43
CA LEU A 123 -11.29 -4.64 -27.40
C LEU A 123 -10.70 -5.37 -26.18
N PHE A 124 -9.62 -4.84 -25.60
CA PHE A 124 -9.16 -5.23 -24.27
C PHE A 124 -10.09 -4.63 -23.22
N ASP A 125 -11.29 -5.21 -23.11
CA ASP A 125 -12.45 -4.60 -22.47
C ASP A 125 -12.32 -4.61 -20.93
N LEU A 126 -11.95 -3.47 -20.36
CA LEU A 126 -11.89 -3.24 -18.92
C LEU A 126 -13.18 -2.65 -18.33
N ALA A 127 -14.22 -2.38 -19.12
CA ALA A 127 -15.46 -1.81 -18.59
C ALA A 127 -16.07 -2.71 -17.50
N ALA A 128 -16.50 -2.13 -16.38
CA ALA A 128 -17.16 -2.86 -15.29
C ALA A 128 -18.54 -3.41 -15.71
N CYS A 129 -19.20 -2.73 -16.65
CA CYS A 129 -20.47 -3.12 -17.26
C CYS A 129 -20.23 -3.75 -18.64
N LYS A 130 -20.77 -4.96 -18.83
CA LYS A 130 -20.68 -5.73 -20.08
C LYS A 130 -22.00 -5.75 -20.88
N CYS A 131 -22.98 -4.95 -20.49
CA CYS A 131 -24.25 -4.85 -21.20
C CYS A 131 -24.05 -4.30 -22.62
N ILE A 132 -24.80 -4.86 -23.57
CA ILE A 132 -24.89 -4.40 -24.97
C ILE A 132 -25.97 -3.31 -25.05
N GLU A 133 -27.12 -3.59 -24.44
CA GLU A 133 -28.25 -2.69 -24.37
C GLU A 133 -28.27 -1.97 -23.02
N PHE A 134 -27.74 -0.75 -23.01
CA PHE A 134 -27.62 0.03 -21.77
C PHE A 134 -28.96 0.49 -21.18
N HIS A 135 -30.01 0.58 -21.99
CA HIS A 135 -31.35 0.94 -21.51
C HIS A 135 -31.96 -0.17 -20.64
N LEU A 136 -31.57 -1.44 -20.87
CA LEU A 136 -31.95 -2.60 -20.06
C LEU A 136 -30.91 -2.93 -18.97
N CYS A 137 -29.93 -2.05 -18.74
CA CYS A 137 -28.83 -2.36 -17.83
C CYS A 137 -29.27 -2.29 -16.37
N SER A 138 -29.18 -3.44 -15.67
CA SER A 138 -29.44 -3.57 -14.24
C SER A 138 -28.16 -3.60 -13.38
N CYS A 139 -27.01 -3.19 -13.92
CA CYS A 139 -25.78 -3.10 -13.12
C CYS A 139 -25.92 -2.09 -11.95
N GLU A 140 -25.13 -2.29 -10.91
CA GLU A 140 -24.98 -1.32 -9.83
C GLU A 140 -24.56 0.06 -10.37
N LYS A 141 -25.05 1.14 -9.75
CA LYS A 141 -24.78 2.54 -10.19
C LYS A 141 -23.30 2.83 -10.36
N SER A 142 -22.46 2.30 -9.48
CA SER A 142 -20.99 2.45 -9.50
C SER A 142 -20.33 1.82 -10.74
N ARG A 143 -20.98 0.83 -11.36
CA ARG A 143 -20.46 0.06 -12.50
C ARG A 143 -21.09 0.45 -13.84
N LYS A 144 -22.21 1.18 -13.80
CA LYS A 144 -22.96 1.59 -14.99
C LYS A 144 -22.19 2.59 -15.83
N VAL A 145 -22.23 2.40 -17.15
CA VAL A 145 -21.63 3.34 -18.11
C VAL A 145 -22.47 4.62 -18.15
N PRO A 146 -21.87 5.81 -17.94
CA PRO A 146 -22.57 7.08 -18.04
C PRO A 146 -23.24 7.25 -19.40
N ILE A 147 -24.45 7.83 -19.46
CA ILE A 147 -25.25 7.98 -20.69
C ILE A 147 -24.44 8.62 -21.82
N ILE A 148 -23.64 9.65 -21.49
CA ILE A 148 -22.78 10.38 -22.44
C ILE A 148 -21.77 9.44 -23.13
N GLU A 149 -21.21 8.46 -22.40
CA GLU A 149 -20.14 7.58 -22.88
C GLU A 149 -20.67 6.26 -23.49
N GLN A 150 -21.99 6.00 -23.42
CA GLN A 150 -22.58 4.77 -23.93
C GLN A 150 -22.43 4.62 -25.43
N MET A 151 -22.61 5.71 -26.19
CA MET A 151 -22.44 5.70 -27.65
C MET A 151 -20.99 5.42 -28.04
N PHE A 152 -20.04 6.06 -27.34
CA PHE A 152 -18.62 5.83 -27.52
C PHE A 152 -18.24 4.38 -27.24
N LEU A 153 -18.63 3.82 -26.09
CA LEU A 153 -18.27 2.43 -25.77
C LEU A 153 -18.91 1.40 -26.73
N LYS A 154 -20.13 1.66 -27.21
CA LYS A 154 -20.77 0.82 -28.26
C LYS A 154 -19.98 0.84 -29.56
N ASP A 155 -19.57 2.02 -30.02
CA ASP A 155 -18.71 2.15 -31.20
C ASP A 155 -17.36 1.45 -30.99
N GLN A 156 -16.70 1.66 -29.84
CA GLN A 156 -15.40 1.03 -29.54
C GLN A 156 -15.44 -0.50 -29.44
N ARG A 157 -16.60 -1.08 -29.13
CA ARG A 157 -16.84 -2.54 -29.16
C ARG A 157 -17.17 -3.07 -30.57
N SER A 158 -17.47 -2.20 -31.53
CA SER A 158 -17.92 -2.54 -32.89
C SER A 158 -17.06 -1.90 -33.97
N MET A 159 -17.51 -0.81 -34.59
CA MET A 159 -16.88 -0.18 -35.76
C MET A 159 -15.60 0.59 -35.44
N ARG A 160 -15.42 1.02 -34.17
CA ARG A 160 -14.24 1.73 -33.66
C ARG A 160 -13.91 3.01 -34.45
N LYS A 161 -14.93 3.76 -34.84
CA LYS A 161 -14.79 5.01 -35.62
C LYS A 161 -14.64 6.24 -34.75
N MET A 162 -15.17 6.20 -33.53
CA MET A 162 -15.11 7.32 -32.60
C MET A 162 -13.75 7.39 -31.91
N ALA A 163 -13.31 8.60 -31.59
CA ALA A 163 -12.13 8.87 -30.80
C ALA A 163 -12.49 9.79 -29.63
N MET A 164 -11.81 9.62 -28.50
CA MET A 164 -11.87 10.55 -27.38
C MET A 164 -11.32 11.89 -27.85
N SER A 165 -12.14 12.93 -27.82
CA SER A 165 -11.74 14.30 -28.14
C SER A 165 -10.79 14.86 -27.08
N SER A 166 -10.16 16.00 -27.40
CA SER A 166 -9.54 16.86 -26.39
C SER A 166 -10.61 17.31 -25.39
N ILE A 167 -10.42 16.96 -24.12
CA ILE A 167 -11.39 17.21 -23.05
C ILE A 167 -11.51 18.72 -22.84
N ASP A 168 -12.74 19.22 -22.78
CA ASP A 168 -13.02 20.60 -22.39
C ASP A 168 -12.52 20.86 -20.94
N VAL A 169 -11.75 21.94 -20.77
CA VAL A 169 -11.11 22.30 -19.50
C VAL A 169 -12.18 22.48 -18.39
N LEU A 170 -13.36 22.97 -18.75
CA LEU A 170 -14.44 23.22 -17.81
C LEU A 170 -15.08 21.93 -17.29
N THR A 171 -15.35 20.97 -18.18
CA THR A 171 -15.88 19.65 -17.79
C THR A 171 -14.87 18.85 -16.97
N THR A 172 -13.57 18.93 -17.29
CA THR A 172 -12.49 18.31 -16.52
C THR A 172 -12.44 18.84 -15.07
N LYS A 173 -12.50 20.17 -14.90
CA LYS A 173 -12.52 20.80 -13.57
C LYS A 173 -13.73 20.34 -12.74
N LYS A 174 -14.91 20.21 -13.37
CA LYS A 174 -16.13 19.75 -12.70
C LYS A 174 -16.04 18.28 -12.27
N LEU A 175 -15.52 17.40 -13.14
CA LEU A 175 -15.32 15.98 -12.83
C LEU A 175 -14.32 15.79 -11.69
N ASN A 176 -13.19 16.51 -11.70
CA ASN A 176 -12.19 16.44 -10.63
C ASN A 176 -12.76 16.91 -9.28
N LYS A 177 -13.53 18.00 -9.27
CA LYS A 177 -14.25 18.45 -8.06
C LYS A 177 -15.21 17.38 -7.53
N ASN A 178 -15.97 16.73 -8.41
CA ASN A 178 -16.88 15.65 -8.02
C ASN A 178 -16.14 14.41 -7.50
N MET A 179 -15.03 14.02 -8.13
CA MET A 179 -14.20 12.91 -7.67
C MET A 179 -13.60 13.20 -6.29
N HIS A 180 -13.11 14.42 -6.08
CA HIS A 180 -12.58 14.86 -4.80
C HIS A 180 -13.65 14.80 -3.70
N ARG A 181 -14.89 15.26 -3.97
CA ARG A 181 -16.03 15.13 -3.06
C ARG A 181 -16.33 13.67 -2.69
N LYS A 182 -16.35 12.76 -3.69
CA LYS A 182 -16.57 11.32 -3.44
C LYS A 182 -15.48 10.68 -2.58
N ILE A 183 -14.22 11.07 -2.77
CA ILE A 183 -13.10 10.61 -1.94
C ILE A 183 -13.25 11.11 -0.51
N ILE A 184 -13.61 12.39 -0.33
CA ILE A 184 -13.87 12.96 1.00
C ILE A 184 -15.02 12.22 1.68
N GLU A 185 -16.11 11.94 0.96
CA GLU A 185 -17.27 11.23 1.49
C GLU A 185 -16.97 9.77 1.85
N ALA A 186 -16.23 9.04 1.01
CA ALA A 186 -15.75 7.70 1.33
C ALA A 186 -14.87 7.69 2.59
N ASN A 187 -13.99 8.69 2.73
CA ASN A 187 -13.17 8.85 3.93
C ASN A 187 -14.00 9.18 5.18
N ARG A 188 -15.10 9.95 5.03
CA ARG A 188 -16.06 10.20 6.12
C ARG A 188 -16.76 8.91 6.56
N ILE A 189 -17.26 8.11 5.62
CA ILE A 189 -17.92 6.82 5.89
C ILE A 189 -16.95 5.86 6.61
N VAL A 190 -15.69 5.77 6.16
CA VAL A 190 -14.65 4.96 6.84
C VAL A 190 -14.41 5.44 8.27
N LYS A 191 -14.37 6.77 8.50
CA LYS A 191 -14.20 7.36 9.83
C LYS A 191 -15.42 7.11 10.72
N GLN A 192 -16.62 7.07 10.14
CA GLN A 192 -17.89 6.83 10.82
C GLN A 192 -18.06 5.35 11.20
N ASN A 193 -17.73 4.41 10.31
CA ASN A 193 -17.68 2.98 10.62
C ASN A 193 -16.64 2.64 11.71
N LYS A 194 -15.55 3.42 11.78
CA LYS A 194 -14.55 3.31 12.84
C LYS A 194 -15.02 3.89 14.18
N LYS A 195 -15.99 4.81 14.16
CA LYS A 195 -16.72 5.29 15.34
C LYS A 195 -17.84 4.33 15.76
N GLU A 196 -18.59 3.73 14.84
CA GLU A 196 -19.65 2.77 15.21
C GLU A 196 -19.10 1.54 15.95
N LEU A 197 -17.89 1.09 15.63
CA LEU A 197 -17.21 0.02 16.37
C LEU A 197 -16.81 0.43 17.81
N CYS A 198 -16.83 1.72 18.16
CA CYS A 198 -16.56 2.22 19.50
C CYS A 198 -17.80 2.76 20.24
N VAL A 199 -19.00 2.69 19.65
CA VAL A 199 -20.25 3.19 20.25
C VAL A 199 -20.98 2.12 21.08
N ASN A 200 -20.55 0.85 21.05
CA ASN A 200 -21.08 -0.18 21.95
C ASN A 200 -20.62 -0.04 23.42
N THR A 201 -19.95 1.06 23.77
CA THR A 201 -19.60 1.34 25.16
C THR A 201 -19.80 2.82 25.44
N THR A 202 -20.86 3.05 26.23
CA THR A 202 -21.15 4.21 27.09
C THR A 202 -21.59 5.53 26.43
N LEU A 203 -22.87 5.80 26.64
CA LEU A 203 -23.52 7.10 26.78
C LEU A 203 -22.73 8.01 27.75
N GLU A 204 -22.42 9.23 27.33
CA GLU A 204 -22.88 10.46 27.98
C GLU A 204 -22.54 11.67 27.08
N THR A 205 -23.59 12.45 26.84
CA THR A 205 -23.66 13.72 26.10
C THR A 205 -22.70 14.78 26.64
N ILE A 206 -22.10 15.56 25.75
CA ILE A 206 -22.27 17.02 25.66
C ILE A 206 -21.92 17.43 24.22
N GLU A 207 -22.90 18.04 23.56
CA GLU A 207 -22.79 18.70 22.27
C GLU A 207 -22.00 20.01 22.41
N THR A 208 -21.17 20.32 21.44
CA THR A 208 -21.02 21.69 20.91
C THR A 208 -20.54 21.56 19.46
N ASP A 209 -21.41 22.01 18.56
CA ASP A 209 -21.12 22.26 17.15
C ASP A 209 -20.00 23.27 17.02
N GLU A 210 -18.98 22.99 16.20
CA GLU A 210 -18.30 24.04 15.44
C GLU A 210 -17.88 23.54 14.05
N THR A 211 -18.38 24.28 13.06
CA THR A 211 -18.11 24.20 11.63
C THR A 211 -16.65 24.49 11.30
N TYR A 212 -15.94 23.52 10.72
CA TYR A 212 -14.56 23.68 10.26
C TYR A 212 -14.51 24.30 8.86
N TYR A 213 -14.15 25.58 8.78
CA TYR A 213 -13.66 26.22 7.55
C TYR A 213 -12.32 25.58 7.14
N THR A 214 -12.28 24.94 5.98
CA THR A 214 -11.01 24.56 5.34
C THR A 214 -10.61 25.65 4.37
N ASP A 215 -9.72 26.54 4.79
CA ASP A 215 -8.97 27.37 3.86
C ASP A 215 -7.90 26.51 3.16
N THR A 216 -8.11 26.38 1.86
CA THR A 216 -7.08 26.17 0.86
C THR A 216 -6.03 27.26 0.97
N ASP A 217 -4.77 26.89 1.17
CA ASP A 217 -3.66 27.67 0.66
C ASP A 217 -2.70 26.74 -0.06
N ASP A 218 -2.70 26.94 -1.37
CA ASP A 218 -1.68 26.56 -2.33
C ASP A 218 -0.34 27.10 -1.83
N ASN A 219 0.68 26.26 -1.75
CA ASN A 219 2.07 26.61 -2.00
C ASN A 219 2.90 25.32 -1.97
N THR A 220 3.41 25.02 -3.16
CA THR A 220 4.59 24.21 -3.46
C THR A 220 5.70 24.46 -2.44
N ASP A 221 6.25 23.41 -1.85
CA ASP A 221 7.62 22.97 -2.17
C ASP A 221 8.04 21.82 -1.25
N GLU A 222 8.98 21.06 -1.81
CA GLU A 222 9.63 19.83 -1.37
C GLU A 222 9.72 19.62 0.15
N ASP A 223 9.44 18.39 0.60
CA ASP A 223 10.01 17.94 1.87
C ASP A 223 10.57 16.52 1.71
N SER A 224 11.89 16.54 1.54
CA SER A 224 12.86 15.47 1.71
C SER A 224 12.58 14.60 2.93
N ASN A 225 12.79 13.29 2.75
CA ASN A 225 12.85 12.31 3.81
C ASN A 225 13.92 12.68 4.85
N TYR A 226 13.51 13.13 6.03
CA TYR A 226 14.40 13.21 7.19
C TYR A 226 14.43 11.86 7.92
N SER A 227 15.53 11.12 7.74
CA SER A 227 15.87 9.94 8.53
C SER A 227 16.77 10.38 9.69
N PRO A 228 16.48 10.00 10.95
CA PRO A 228 17.36 10.32 12.06
C PRO A 228 18.40 9.21 12.18
N ASN A 229 19.69 9.52 11.97
CA ASN A 229 20.75 8.71 12.56
C ASN A 229 22.06 9.46 12.81
N SER A 230 22.53 9.26 14.04
CA SER A 230 23.91 9.25 14.56
C SER A 230 24.73 10.55 14.59
N MET A 231 25.10 10.91 15.83
CA MET A 231 26.26 11.75 16.16
C MET A 231 27.54 11.20 15.53
N SER A 232 28.36 12.12 15.02
CA SER A 232 29.81 12.11 15.27
C SER A 232 30.35 13.53 15.24
N SER A 233 31.09 13.87 16.28
CA SER A 233 31.76 15.15 16.51
C SER A 233 33.02 15.26 15.65
N LEU A 234 33.30 16.45 15.09
CA LEU A 234 34.62 17.12 15.06
C LEU A 234 34.48 18.53 14.45
N PRO A 235 35.35 19.49 14.83
CA PRO A 235 35.04 20.91 14.83
C PRO A 235 35.47 21.62 13.54
N SER A 236 34.61 22.52 13.04
CA SER A 236 35.00 23.54 12.06
C SER A 236 34.66 24.91 12.64
N THR A 237 35.72 25.65 12.94
CA THR A 237 35.74 27.02 13.43
C THR A 237 35.41 27.99 12.31
N TYR A 238 34.16 28.46 12.19
CA TYR A 238 33.83 29.68 11.44
C TYR A 238 32.62 30.40 12.05
N SER A 239 32.83 31.67 12.42
CA SER A 239 31.90 32.76 12.75
C SER A 239 30.62 32.43 13.53
N THR A 240 30.65 32.79 14.82
CA THR A 240 29.50 32.84 15.70
C THR A 240 28.54 33.97 15.33
N ASN A 241 27.58 33.69 14.45
CA ASN A 241 26.24 34.27 14.60
C ASN A 241 25.37 33.21 15.27
N LYS A 242 25.40 33.18 16.61
CA LYS A 242 24.45 32.40 17.41
C LYS A 242 23.06 32.99 17.20
N GLN A 243 22.38 32.60 16.13
CA GLN A 243 20.93 32.71 16.09
C GLN A 243 20.42 31.91 17.28
N SER A 244 19.90 32.60 18.29
CA SER A 244 19.33 31.99 19.48
C SER A 244 18.17 31.10 19.04
N GLN A 245 18.39 29.79 18.98
CA GLN A 245 17.37 28.83 18.59
C GLN A 245 16.43 28.62 19.78
N MET A 246 15.12 28.70 19.54
CA MET A 246 14.11 28.36 20.55
C MET A 246 14.23 26.89 21.00
N ARG A 247 14.74 26.67 22.23
CA ARG A 247 14.94 25.35 22.83
C ARG A 247 13.82 24.87 23.77
N LEU A 248 12.83 25.70 24.07
CA LEU A 248 11.70 25.33 24.95
C LEU A 248 10.91 24.15 24.38
N GLU A 249 10.63 23.14 25.19
CA GLU A 249 9.73 22.04 24.82
C GLU A 249 8.27 22.47 25.03
N LEU A 250 7.38 22.14 24.10
CA LEU A 250 5.98 22.62 24.12
C LEU A 250 4.97 21.45 24.04
N PRO A 251 5.07 20.44 24.92
CA PRO A 251 4.25 19.22 24.81
C PRO A 251 2.76 19.50 25.04
N ALA A 252 2.42 20.43 25.95
CA ALA A 252 1.03 20.79 26.23
C ALA A 252 0.38 21.52 25.05
N LEU A 253 1.09 22.49 24.48
CA LEU A 253 0.64 23.24 23.30
C LEU A 253 0.48 22.31 22.09
N ALA A 254 1.45 21.45 21.82
CA ALA A 254 1.40 20.50 20.72
C ALA A 254 0.19 19.56 20.82
N LEU A 255 -0.08 19.07 22.03
CA LEU A 255 -1.21 18.18 22.29
C LEU A 255 -2.55 18.93 22.18
N ALA A 256 -2.64 20.14 22.71
CA ALA A 256 -3.80 21.00 22.53
C ALA A 256 -4.09 21.25 21.04
N CYS A 257 -3.07 21.58 20.23
CA CYS A 257 -3.20 21.76 18.78
C CYS A 257 -3.68 20.49 18.07
N ASP A 258 -3.23 19.31 18.49
CA ASP A 258 -3.71 18.03 17.96
C ASP A 258 -5.17 17.74 18.34
N ARG A 259 -5.60 18.14 19.54
CA ARG A 259 -7.00 17.98 20.00
C ARG A 259 -7.95 18.93 19.29
N THR A 260 -7.56 20.20 19.14
CA THR A 260 -8.41 21.25 18.55
C THR A 260 -8.31 21.32 17.02
N GLY A 261 -7.31 20.67 16.43
CA GLY A 261 -7.12 20.66 14.97
C GLY A 261 -6.51 21.95 14.40
N ILE A 262 -6.03 22.87 15.25
CA ILE A 262 -5.47 24.16 14.81
C ILE A 262 -4.26 23.95 13.87
N SER A 263 -4.15 24.82 12.86
CA SER A 263 -3.02 24.83 11.92
C SER A 263 -1.72 25.23 12.62
N ASP A 264 -0.58 24.69 12.18
CA ASP A 264 0.72 25.03 12.78
C ASP A 264 1.04 26.53 12.70
N ARG A 265 0.57 27.21 11.63
CA ARG A 265 0.77 28.65 11.44
C ARG A 265 -0.08 29.45 12.44
N THR A 266 -1.37 29.13 12.54
CA THR A 266 -2.30 29.77 13.48
C THR A 266 -1.84 29.57 14.93
N ALA A 267 -1.44 28.35 15.28
CA ALA A 267 -0.94 28.04 16.61
C ALA A 267 0.34 28.84 16.95
N ALA A 268 1.23 29.05 15.98
CA ALA A 268 2.45 29.82 16.17
C ALA A 268 2.16 31.30 16.37
N THR A 269 1.22 31.86 15.62
CA THR A 269 0.77 33.25 15.79
C THR A 269 0.14 33.46 17.16
N ILE A 270 -0.80 32.60 17.57
CA ILE A 270 -1.48 32.71 18.87
C ILE A 270 -0.48 32.55 20.02
N ALA A 271 0.39 31.54 19.95
CA ALA A 271 1.33 31.29 21.03
C ALA A 271 2.39 32.39 21.15
N SER A 272 2.88 32.91 20.02
CA SER A 272 3.79 34.07 20.00
C SER A 272 3.12 35.34 20.53
N ALA A 273 1.84 35.60 20.21
CA ALA A 273 1.09 36.75 20.73
C ALA A 273 0.88 36.65 22.25
N ILE A 274 0.48 35.49 22.77
CA ILE A 274 0.35 35.26 24.22
C ILE A 274 1.70 35.49 24.93
N LEU A 275 2.80 35.04 24.34
CA LEU A 275 4.13 35.27 24.91
C LEU A 275 4.55 36.75 24.89
N GLN A 276 4.04 37.54 23.94
CA GLN A 276 4.22 39.00 23.94
C GLN A 276 3.40 39.66 25.06
N ASP A 277 2.12 39.28 25.21
CA ASP A 277 1.24 39.82 26.25
C ASP A 277 1.71 39.49 27.67
N VAL A 278 2.29 38.30 27.86
CA VAL A 278 2.88 37.87 29.13
C VAL A 278 4.28 38.50 29.36
N GLY A 279 4.81 39.25 28.40
CA GLY A 279 6.08 39.97 28.51
C GLY A 279 7.33 39.09 28.37
N ILE A 280 7.18 37.85 27.88
CA ILE A 280 8.27 36.91 27.62
C ILE A 280 8.99 37.26 26.31
N ILE A 281 8.24 37.73 25.31
CA ILE A 281 8.79 38.27 24.05
C ILE A 281 8.67 39.79 24.11
N LYS A 282 9.80 40.48 23.94
CA LYS A 282 9.83 41.93 23.68
C LYS A 282 10.03 42.17 22.20
N ASN A 283 9.66 43.36 21.72
CA ASN A 283 9.79 43.71 20.29
C ASN A 283 11.25 43.61 19.79
N ASP A 284 12.22 43.81 20.69
CA ASP A 284 13.65 43.77 20.37
C ASP A 284 14.25 42.35 20.49
N ASP A 285 13.67 41.47 21.31
CA ASP A 285 14.20 40.13 21.63
C ASP A 285 13.36 39.00 21.01
N LYS A 286 13.73 38.59 19.78
CA LYS A 286 13.04 37.54 19.01
C LYS A 286 13.42 36.11 19.35
N GLN A 287 14.20 35.89 20.41
CA GLN A 287 14.77 34.57 20.74
C GLN A 287 13.70 33.55 21.16
N HIS A 288 12.59 34.04 21.72
CA HIS A 288 11.49 33.23 22.25
C HIS A 288 10.24 33.27 21.36
N VAL A 289 10.38 33.67 20.09
CA VAL A 289 9.28 33.61 19.11
C VAL A 289 9.05 32.17 18.67
N ILE A 290 7.79 31.71 18.79
CA ILE A 290 7.41 30.37 18.37
C ILE A 290 7.16 30.39 16.87
N ASP A 291 8.00 29.67 16.13
CA ASP A 291 7.85 29.48 14.69
C ASP A 291 6.94 28.28 14.36
N ARG A 292 6.32 28.30 13.18
CA ARG A 292 5.52 27.19 12.65
C ARG A 292 6.28 25.86 12.69
N MET A 293 7.55 25.87 12.31
CA MET A 293 8.37 24.65 12.29
C MET A 293 8.64 24.12 13.69
N LYS A 294 8.68 25.00 14.71
CA LYS A 294 8.79 24.55 16.10
C LYS A 294 7.55 23.76 16.51
N ILE A 295 6.34 24.28 16.24
CA ILE A 295 5.10 23.57 16.55
C ILE A 295 5.00 22.24 15.80
N ARG A 296 5.36 22.23 14.51
CA ARG A 296 5.40 21.00 13.71
C ARG A 296 6.32 19.94 14.32
N ARG A 297 7.52 20.33 14.75
CA ARG A 297 8.48 19.43 15.42
C ARG A 297 7.93 18.88 16.73
N GLU A 298 7.36 19.74 17.59
CA GLU A 298 6.81 19.32 18.88
C GLU A 298 5.60 18.37 18.71
N ARG A 299 4.70 18.64 17.75
CA ARG A 299 3.61 17.72 17.38
C ARG A 299 4.16 16.38 16.90
N HIS A 300 5.20 16.40 16.07
CA HIS A 300 5.82 15.17 15.58
C HIS A 300 6.42 14.34 16.71
N LYS A 301 7.21 14.96 17.60
CA LYS A 301 7.78 14.33 18.80
C LYS A 301 6.68 13.70 19.64
N LYS A 302 5.62 14.45 19.95
CA LYS A 302 4.53 13.94 20.78
C LYS A 302 3.77 12.79 20.14
N ARG A 303 3.53 12.84 18.83
CA ARG A 303 2.90 11.72 18.08
C ARG A 303 3.77 10.48 18.06
N GLN A 304 5.10 10.62 17.96
CA GLN A 304 6.02 9.49 18.08
C GLN A 304 5.99 8.89 19.49
N ASP A 305 6.05 9.72 20.53
CA ASP A 305 5.98 9.26 21.92
C ASP A 305 4.68 8.47 22.19
N LEU A 306 3.55 8.96 21.68
CA LEU A 306 2.26 8.29 21.80
C LEU A 306 2.23 6.96 21.04
N LYS A 307 2.85 6.86 19.85
CA LYS A 307 2.97 5.60 19.11
C LYS A 307 3.81 4.57 19.86
N ILE A 308 4.95 4.99 20.41
CA ILE A 308 5.84 4.12 21.19
C ILE A 308 5.12 3.60 22.45
N GLN A 309 4.31 4.44 23.10
CA GLN A 309 3.48 4.02 24.24
C GLN A 309 2.42 2.98 23.85
N THR A 310 1.82 3.08 22.66
CA THR A 310 0.83 2.10 22.18
C THR A 310 1.45 0.78 21.71
N ASP A 311 2.71 0.79 21.25
CA ASP A 311 3.38 -0.37 20.64
C ASP A 311 4.21 -1.23 21.63
N LYS A 312 4.28 -0.85 22.92
CA LYS A 312 5.04 -1.61 23.91
C LYS A 312 4.51 -3.02 24.16
N GLN A 313 3.21 -3.26 23.97
CA GLN A 313 2.58 -4.56 24.20
C GLN A 313 2.09 -5.17 22.89
N PRO A 314 2.45 -6.43 22.59
CA PRO A 314 2.00 -7.10 21.38
C PRO A 314 0.48 -7.29 21.43
N LYS A 315 -0.19 -7.01 20.32
CA LYS A 315 -1.64 -7.27 20.18
C LYS A 315 -1.90 -8.74 19.86
N SER A 316 -0.95 -9.38 19.20
CA SER A 316 -0.99 -10.80 18.88
C SER A 316 0.39 -11.43 19.04
N LEU A 317 0.41 -12.68 19.49
CA LEU A 317 1.60 -13.46 19.75
C LEU A 317 1.58 -14.68 18.85
N TYR A 318 2.65 -14.90 18.11
CA TYR A 318 2.85 -16.11 17.34
C TYR A 318 4.00 -16.90 17.95
N PHE A 319 3.89 -18.22 17.90
CA PHE A 319 4.99 -19.08 18.30
C PHE A 319 5.19 -20.21 17.31
N ASP A 320 6.46 -20.56 17.13
CA ASP A 320 6.88 -21.70 16.32
C ASP A 320 7.80 -22.60 17.14
N GLY A 321 7.62 -23.91 16.98
CA GLY A 321 8.30 -24.94 17.74
C GLY A 321 9.27 -25.73 16.86
N ARG A 322 10.49 -25.94 17.37
CA ARG A 322 11.49 -26.80 16.75
C ARG A 322 11.87 -27.92 17.70
N LYS A 323 11.94 -29.14 17.16
CA LYS A 323 12.43 -30.32 17.88
C LYS A 323 13.87 -30.57 17.49
N ASP A 324 14.77 -30.43 18.46
CA ASP A 324 16.17 -30.77 18.28
C ASP A 324 16.46 -32.11 18.98
N HIS A 325 17.40 -32.85 18.42
CA HIS A 325 17.74 -34.19 18.87
C HIS A 325 19.18 -34.23 19.33
N THR A 326 19.39 -34.41 20.62
CA THR A 326 20.71 -34.50 21.22
C THR A 326 21.06 -35.96 21.45
N ILE A 327 22.21 -36.39 20.92
CA ILE A 327 22.73 -37.74 21.16
C ILE A 327 23.59 -37.69 22.42
N ILE A 328 23.25 -38.51 23.41
CA ILE A 328 24.01 -38.65 24.66
C ILE A 328 24.51 -40.08 24.81
N ASN A 329 25.69 -40.26 25.39
CA ASN A 329 26.23 -41.57 25.75
C ASN A 329 26.07 -41.77 27.25
N GLN A 330 25.14 -42.63 27.66
CA GLN A 330 24.87 -42.93 29.06
C GLN A 330 25.62 -44.20 29.47
N LYS A 331 26.41 -44.13 30.54
CA LYS A 331 27.12 -45.29 31.09
C LYS A 331 26.20 -46.03 32.06
N ILE A 332 25.87 -47.29 31.77
CA ILE A 332 25.10 -48.18 32.66
C ILE A 332 25.91 -49.49 32.74
N ASP A 333 26.23 -49.94 33.96
CA ASP A 333 26.97 -51.19 34.22
C ASP A 333 28.23 -51.35 33.35
N ASP A 334 29.11 -50.36 33.41
CA ASP A 334 30.39 -50.28 32.68
C ASP A 334 30.33 -50.28 31.13
N LYS A 335 29.14 -50.24 30.54
CA LYS A 335 28.94 -50.11 29.09
C LYS A 335 28.30 -48.76 28.74
N TYR A 336 28.73 -48.17 27.61
CA TYR A 336 28.15 -46.94 27.08
C TYR A 336 27.01 -47.25 26.12
N TYR A 337 25.84 -46.68 26.39
CA TYR A 337 24.67 -46.76 25.53
C TYR A 337 24.39 -45.40 24.91
N ARG A 338 24.20 -45.38 23.59
CA ARG A 338 23.87 -44.16 22.85
C ARG A 338 22.36 -43.93 22.91
N ASN A 339 21.95 -42.94 23.69
CA ASN A 339 20.56 -42.50 23.83
C ASN A 339 20.33 -41.22 23.03
N LYS A 340 19.08 -41.02 22.58
CA LYS A 340 18.64 -39.83 21.84
C LYS A 340 17.62 -39.09 22.70
N ILE A 341 17.99 -37.91 23.18
CA ILE A 341 17.08 -37.01 23.90
C ILE A 341 16.49 -36.03 22.88
N THR A 342 15.19 -35.75 23.01
CA THR A 342 14.49 -34.73 22.23
C THR A 342 14.29 -33.49 23.09
N GLU A 343 14.83 -32.37 22.63
CA GLU A 343 14.61 -31.05 23.22
C GLU A 343 13.64 -30.26 22.35
N GLU A 344 12.75 -29.50 22.99
CA GLU A 344 11.76 -28.67 22.32
C GLU A 344 12.13 -27.21 22.56
N HIS A 345 12.24 -26.44 21.49
CA HIS A 345 12.52 -25.00 21.54
C HIS A 345 11.40 -24.24 20.87
N ILE A 346 10.92 -23.19 21.54
CA ILE A 346 9.82 -22.37 21.05
C ILE A 346 10.30 -20.95 20.88
N THR A 347 10.08 -20.39 19.70
CA THR A 347 10.34 -18.98 19.39
C THR A 347 9.04 -18.18 19.49
N LEU A 348 9.10 -17.00 20.09
CA LEU A 348 7.97 -16.09 20.29
C LEU A 348 8.14 -14.83 19.43
N ILE A 349 7.11 -14.50 18.66
CA ILE A 349 7.06 -13.37 17.74
C ILE A 349 5.82 -12.52 18.06
N GLY A 350 6.03 -11.21 18.24
CA GLY A 350 4.99 -10.25 18.50
C GLY A 350 4.56 -9.50 17.24
N GLU A 351 3.26 -9.31 17.08
CA GLU A 351 2.65 -8.52 16.02
C GLU A 351 1.94 -7.28 16.62
N PRO A 352 1.94 -6.13 15.91
CA PRO A 352 2.35 -5.92 14.51
C PRO A 352 3.88 -5.79 14.28
N GLY A 353 4.36 -6.25 13.13
CA GLY A 353 5.74 -6.05 12.64
C GLY A 353 6.68 -7.23 12.82
N SER A 354 6.14 -8.43 13.10
CA SER A 354 6.89 -9.68 13.28
C SER A 354 8.12 -9.53 14.19
N ARG A 355 7.97 -8.78 15.29
CA ARG A 355 9.07 -8.47 16.22
C ARG A 355 9.42 -9.70 17.03
N PHE A 356 10.66 -10.16 16.92
CA PHE A 356 11.18 -11.22 17.80
C PHE A 356 11.07 -10.79 19.26
N MET A 357 10.39 -11.59 20.08
CA MET A 357 10.21 -11.32 21.50
C MET A 357 11.22 -12.10 22.33
N GLY A 358 11.39 -13.40 22.02
CA GLY A 358 12.31 -14.27 22.73
C GLY A 358 12.06 -15.73 22.40
N HIS A 359 12.58 -16.61 23.25
CA HIS A 359 12.39 -18.05 23.14
C HIS A 359 12.14 -18.68 24.51
N CYS A 360 11.55 -19.87 24.52
CA CYS A 360 11.38 -20.69 25.72
C CYS A 360 11.58 -22.17 25.40
N THR A 361 12.15 -22.90 26.36
CA THR A 361 12.38 -24.35 26.25
C THR A 361 11.45 -25.08 27.22
N PRO A 362 10.31 -25.64 26.74
CA PRO A 362 9.44 -26.44 27.60
C PRO A 362 10.11 -27.75 28.04
N VAL A 363 9.63 -28.29 29.17
CA VAL A 363 10.13 -29.54 29.74
C VAL A 363 9.86 -30.73 28.81
N ASN A 364 8.76 -30.68 28.06
CA ASN A 364 8.43 -31.67 27.04
C ASN A 364 7.53 -31.07 25.93
N GLY A 365 7.33 -31.81 24.84
CA GLY A 365 6.51 -31.39 23.69
C GLY A 365 4.99 -31.46 23.90
N THR A 366 4.52 -31.63 25.15
CA THR A 366 3.07 -31.68 25.42
C THR A 366 2.46 -30.28 25.34
N ALA A 367 1.18 -30.19 24.95
CA ALA A 367 0.49 -28.90 24.85
C ALA A 367 0.54 -28.10 26.16
N ILE A 368 0.46 -28.82 27.29
CA ILE A 368 0.39 -28.26 28.63
C ILE A 368 1.73 -27.66 29.02
N SER A 369 2.84 -28.38 28.79
CA SER A 369 4.18 -27.86 29.09
C SER A 369 4.48 -26.63 28.25
N ILE A 370 4.15 -26.67 26.95
CA ILE A 370 4.29 -25.52 26.05
C ILE A 370 3.49 -24.31 26.55
N LYS A 371 2.20 -24.49 26.86
CA LYS A 371 1.35 -23.43 27.43
C LYS A 371 1.98 -22.80 28.67
N ASN A 372 2.41 -23.63 29.62
CA ASN A 372 2.94 -23.16 30.89
C ASN A 372 4.26 -22.40 30.70
N SER A 373 5.14 -22.85 29.81
CA SER A 373 6.38 -22.15 29.45
C SER A 373 6.11 -20.78 28.83
N ILE A 374 5.14 -20.67 27.92
CA ILE A 374 4.75 -19.40 27.30
C ILE A 374 4.16 -18.44 28.36
N ILE A 375 3.26 -18.92 29.23
CA ILE A 375 2.67 -18.09 30.29
C ILE A 375 3.75 -17.61 31.26
N SER A 376 4.68 -18.48 31.64
CA SER A 376 5.81 -18.12 32.51
C SER A 376 6.65 -17.00 31.88
N TYR A 377 7.00 -17.15 30.60
CA TYR A 377 7.75 -16.13 29.85
C TYR A 377 7.02 -14.78 29.81
N LEU A 378 5.71 -14.77 29.55
CA LEU A 378 4.92 -13.54 29.51
C LEU A 378 4.89 -12.82 30.87
N LYS A 379 4.78 -13.58 31.97
CA LYS A 379 4.82 -13.03 33.33
C LYS A 379 6.20 -12.44 33.67
N THR A 380 7.28 -13.12 33.32
CA THR A 380 8.65 -12.64 33.58
C THR A 380 8.97 -11.34 32.84
N ASN A 381 8.39 -11.13 31.65
CA ASN A 381 8.65 -9.96 30.82
C ASN A 381 7.59 -8.84 30.96
N ASP A 382 6.73 -8.91 31.99
CA ASP A 382 5.66 -7.93 32.26
C ASP A 382 4.73 -7.68 31.05
N ILE A 383 4.45 -8.75 30.29
CA ILE A 383 3.55 -8.69 29.13
C ILE A 383 2.14 -9.01 29.61
N CYS A 384 1.28 -8.00 29.54
CA CYS A 384 -0.11 -8.11 29.96
C CYS A 384 -0.91 -9.05 29.04
N THR A 385 -1.32 -10.20 29.57
CA THR A 385 -2.11 -11.21 28.82
C THR A 385 -3.51 -10.72 28.46
N SER A 386 -4.09 -9.78 29.22
CA SER A 386 -5.44 -9.26 28.96
C SER A 386 -5.53 -8.39 27.70
N LYS A 387 -4.40 -7.86 27.22
CA LYS A 387 -4.35 -7.07 25.97
C LYS A 387 -4.03 -7.91 24.74
N LEU A 388 -3.75 -9.20 24.92
CA LEU A 388 -3.42 -10.10 23.84
C LEU A 388 -4.70 -10.65 23.19
N LEU A 389 -4.94 -10.28 21.94
CA LEU A 389 -6.16 -10.64 21.21
C LEU A 389 -6.08 -12.04 20.60
N VAL A 390 -4.89 -12.44 20.13
CA VAL A 390 -4.70 -13.67 19.38
C VAL A 390 -3.36 -14.31 19.75
N ILE A 391 -3.38 -15.64 19.92
CA ILE A 391 -2.19 -16.48 19.93
C ILE A 391 -2.26 -17.43 18.73
N GLY A 392 -1.27 -17.36 17.84
CA GLY A 392 -1.16 -18.23 16.67
C GLY A 392 0.02 -19.19 16.76
N CYS A 393 -0.12 -20.36 16.15
CA CYS A 393 0.98 -21.31 15.94
C CYS A 393 0.86 -21.93 14.54
N ASP A 394 2.00 -22.18 13.89
CA ASP A 394 2.05 -22.87 12.60
C ASP A 394 2.45 -24.33 12.84
N GLY A 395 1.45 -25.20 12.96
CA GLY A 395 1.66 -26.64 13.18
C GLY A 395 0.56 -27.46 12.55
N THR A 396 0.93 -28.46 11.75
CA THR A 396 0.02 -29.27 10.91
C THR A 396 -0.90 -30.22 11.67
N VAL A 397 -1.01 -30.16 13.01
CA VAL A 397 -1.95 -31.00 13.77
C VAL A 397 -2.50 -30.26 14.99
N ARG A 398 -3.83 -30.01 14.96
CA ARG A 398 -4.76 -29.75 16.08
C ARG A 398 -4.11 -29.32 17.42
N LYS A 399 -3.87 -28.03 17.63
CA LYS A 399 -3.77 -27.43 18.98
C LYS A 399 -4.18 -25.95 18.91
N LEU A 400 -5.47 -25.71 18.72
CA LEU A 400 -6.08 -24.40 18.97
C LEU A 400 -6.06 -24.18 20.49
N LEU A 401 -5.02 -23.50 20.99
CA LEU A 401 -4.88 -23.21 22.41
C LEU A 401 -5.68 -21.93 22.72
N VAL A 402 -7.00 -22.09 22.78
CA VAL A 402 -7.90 -21.03 23.26
C VAL A 402 -7.70 -20.92 24.77
N LEU A 403 -6.89 -19.96 25.20
CA LEU A 403 -6.85 -19.51 26.59
C LEU A 403 -8.12 -18.69 26.88
N LYS A 404 -9.27 -19.37 26.96
CA LYS A 404 -10.44 -18.80 27.65
C LYS A 404 -10.23 -19.01 29.14
N GLY A 405 -10.07 -17.90 29.87
CA GLY A 405 -10.16 -17.87 31.32
C GLY A 405 -8.96 -17.22 32.01
N CYS A 406 -9.07 -15.92 32.25
CA CYS A 406 -8.65 -15.26 33.49
C CYS A 406 -9.55 -14.04 33.66
N THR A 407 -10.70 -14.26 34.30
CA THR A 407 -11.30 -13.27 35.21
C THR A 407 -10.41 -13.11 36.43
#